data_AF-A0A949L422-F1
#
_entry.id   AF-A0A949L422-F1
#
_cell.length_a   1.000
_cell.length_b   1.000
_cell.length_c   1.000
_cell.angle_alpha   90.00
_cell.angle_beta   90.00
_cell.angle_gamma   90.00
#
_symmetry.space_group_name_H-M   'P 1'
#
loop_
_entity.id
_entity.type
_entity.pdbx_description
1 polymer ?
#
loop_
_entity_poly.entity_id
_entity_poly.type
_entity_poly.pdbx_seq_one_letter_code
_entity_poly.pdbx_strand_id
1 'polypeptide(L)'
;MRINKDYHIHSKYSKNGHCKNEIETIVQKAISIGLDEIAISDHGIKHVLYGTSEKNLIKAKNEIMDLNEKYKNINIKLGIDVFILFI
;
A
#
# COMPACT_ATOMS: atom_id res chain seq x y z
N MET A 1 15.72 -6.16 19.63
CA MET A 1 14.48 -5.67 18.97
C MET A 1 14.58 -6.01 17.49
N ARG A 2 13.55 -6.64 16.90
CA ARG A 2 13.50 -6.98 15.46
C ARG A 2 12.50 -6.05 14.79
N ILE A 3 12.89 -5.41 13.69
CA ILE A 3 11.97 -4.65 12.81
C ILE A 3 11.52 -5.62 11.72
N ASN A 4 10.27 -6.07 11.78
CA ASN A 4 9.68 -7.07 10.88
C ASN A 4 8.36 -6.62 10.25
N LYS A 5 8.06 -5.31 10.34
CA LYS A 5 6.84 -4.72 9.78
C LYS A 5 7.13 -3.36 9.17
N ASP A 6 6.42 -3.03 8.10
CA ASP A 6 6.48 -1.73 7.44
C ASP A 6 5.08 -1.22 7.11
N TYR A 7 4.70 -0.07 7.66
CA TYR A 7 3.35 0.47 7.53
C TYR A 7 3.25 1.68 6.60
N HIS A 8 4.33 2.04 5.91
CA HIS A 8 4.35 3.22 5.04
C HIS A 8 4.93 2.87 3.68
N ILE A 9 4.14 2.16 2.86
CA ILE A 9 4.53 1.79 1.51
C ILE A 9 3.51 2.32 0.50
N HIS A 10 3.99 3.02 -0.53
CA HIS A 10 3.15 3.49 -1.63
C HIS A 10 3.21 2.52 -2.82
N SER A 11 2.13 2.44 -3.60
CA SER A 11 2.01 1.59 -4.78
C SER A 11 1.79 2.42 -6.05
N LYS A 12 1.67 1.76 -7.20
CA LYS A 12 1.29 2.40 -8.47
C LYS A 12 -0.05 3.17 -8.43
N TYR A 13 -0.87 2.98 -7.40
CA TYR A 13 -2.16 3.66 -7.27
C TYR A 13 -2.06 5.13 -6.85
N SER A 14 -0.86 5.59 -6.47
CA SER A 14 -0.52 7.01 -6.38
C SER A 14 -0.40 7.66 -7.77
N LYS A 15 -0.96 8.86 -7.95
CA LYS A 15 -1.02 9.57 -9.25
C LYS A 15 0.36 9.99 -9.77
N ASN A 16 0.39 10.34 -11.07
CA ASN A 16 1.54 10.94 -11.76
C ASN A 16 2.83 10.11 -11.72
N GLY A 17 2.71 8.79 -11.58
CA GLY A 17 3.87 7.90 -11.54
C GLY A 17 4.76 8.13 -10.32
N HIS A 18 4.22 8.71 -9.23
CA HIS A 18 4.92 8.92 -7.97
C HIS A 18 5.52 7.61 -7.45
N CYS A 19 4.77 6.52 -7.60
CA CYS A 19 5.22 5.16 -7.35
C CYS A 19 4.86 4.28 -8.54
N LYS A 20 5.67 3.24 -8.78
CA LYS A 20 5.61 2.44 -10.01
C LYS A 20 5.35 0.95 -9.78
N ASN A 21 5.50 0.48 -8.55
CA ASN A 21 5.42 -0.94 -8.24
C ASN A 21 3.97 -1.40 -8.04
N GLU A 22 3.67 -2.57 -8.57
CA GLU A 22 2.46 -3.36 -8.28
C GLU A 22 2.42 -3.77 -6.80
N ILE A 23 1.24 -3.91 -6.20
CA ILE A 23 1.13 -4.34 -4.80
C ILE A 23 1.72 -5.74 -4.64
N GLU A 24 1.47 -6.65 -5.57
CA GLU A 24 2.04 -7.99 -5.51
C GLU A 24 3.58 -8.00 -5.53
N THR A 25 4.22 -7.14 -6.33
CA THR A 25 5.68 -7.01 -6.33
C THR A 25 6.21 -6.53 -4.98
N ILE A 26 5.51 -5.60 -4.34
CA ILE A 26 5.82 -5.12 -2.99
C ILE A 26 5.71 -6.28 -1.98
N VAL A 27 4.62 -7.05 -2.04
CA VAL A 27 4.36 -8.21 -1.17
C VAL A 27 5.46 -9.27 -1.33
N GLN A 28 5.79 -9.65 -2.56
CA GLN A 28 6.86 -10.62 -2.83
C GLN A 28 8.20 -10.14 -2.27
N LYS A 29 8.50 -8.83 -2.39
CA LYS A 29 9.71 -8.26 -1.82
C LYS A 29 9.68 -8.31 -0.29
N ALA A 30 8.57 -7.94 0.34
CA ALA A 30 8.38 -7.99 1.79
C ALA A 30 8.58 -9.40 2.36
N ILE A 31 8.00 -10.41 1.70
CA ILE A 31 8.24 -11.83 2.04
C ILE A 31 9.72 -12.18 1.91
N SER A 32 10.38 -11.78 0.82
CA SER A 32 11.78 -12.13 0.56
C SER A 32 12.76 -11.59 1.62
N ILE A 33 12.42 -10.47 2.27
CA ILE A 33 13.24 -9.85 3.31
C ILE A 33 12.77 -10.21 4.73
N GLY A 34 11.77 -11.10 4.87
CA GLY A 34 11.31 -11.62 6.15
C GLY A 34 10.45 -10.64 6.96
N LEU A 35 9.63 -9.82 6.30
CA LEU A 35 8.56 -9.07 6.97
C LEU A 35 7.35 -9.98 7.21
N ASP A 36 6.75 -9.83 8.39
CA ASP A 36 5.56 -10.59 8.79
C ASP A 36 4.26 -9.84 8.45
N GLU A 37 4.33 -8.51 8.31
CA GLU A 37 3.19 -7.65 8.01
C GLU A 37 3.61 -6.37 7.30
N ILE A 38 2.81 -5.92 6.33
CA ILE A 38 2.98 -4.62 5.67
C ILE A 38 1.66 -3.85 5.56
N ALA A 39 1.72 -2.53 5.35
CA ALA A 39 0.58 -1.74 4.89
C ALA A 39 0.88 -1.00 3.58
N ILE A 40 -0.06 -1.09 2.64
CA ILE A 40 -0.09 -0.26 1.44
C ILE A 40 -0.85 1.02 1.78
N SER A 41 -0.13 2.13 1.88
CA SER A 41 -0.59 3.43 2.39
C SER A 41 -0.46 4.50 1.30
N ASP A 42 -1.15 4.32 0.17
CA ASP A 42 -1.15 5.31 -0.92
C ASP A 42 -1.69 6.67 -0.48
N HIS A 43 -1.26 7.73 -1.17
CA HIS A 43 -1.67 9.10 -0.88
C HIS A 43 -3.17 9.29 -0.93
N GLY A 44 -3.71 10.06 0.00
CA GLY A 44 -5.13 10.41 0.08
C GLY A 44 -5.63 11.15 -1.16
N ILE A 45 -6.95 11.06 -1.38
CA ILE A 45 -7.63 11.62 -2.57
C ILE A 45 -7.47 13.14 -2.72
N LYS A 46 -7.19 13.86 -1.61
CA LYS A 46 -7.02 15.32 -1.58
C LYS A 46 -5.61 15.77 -1.99
N HIS A 47 -4.64 14.86 -2.11
CA HIS A 47 -3.31 15.24 -2.55
C HIS A 47 -3.33 15.48 -4.07
N VAL A 48 -3.29 16.75 -4.49
CA VAL A 48 -3.55 17.16 -5.89
C VAL A 48 -2.57 16.51 -6.87
N LEU A 49 -1.27 16.52 -6.56
CA LEU A 49 -0.23 16.05 -7.47
C LEU A 49 0.10 14.55 -7.34
N TYR A 50 0.03 13.96 -6.15
CA TYR A 50 0.45 12.57 -5.92
C TYR A 50 -0.64 11.68 -5.31
N GLY A 51 -1.84 12.22 -5.07
CA GLY A 51 -2.98 11.53 -4.46
C GLY A 51 -3.47 10.32 -5.23
N THR A 52 -4.47 9.65 -4.69
CA THR A 52 -5.15 8.54 -5.36
C THR A 52 -6.55 8.94 -5.85
N SER A 53 -7.41 7.95 -6.14
CA SER A 53 -8.84 8.11 -6.40
C SER A 53 -9.62 7.05 -5.65
N GLU A 54 -10.91 7.28 -5.38
CA GLU A 54 -11.79 6.27 -4.77
C GLU A 54 -11.79 4.95 -5.55
N LYS A 55 -11.83 5.03 -6.89
CA LYS A 55 -11.74 3.86 -7.76
C LYS A 55 -10.44 3.08 -7.54
N ASN A 56 -9.32 3.77 -7.38
CA ASN A 56 -8.04 3.11 -7.11
C ASN A 56 -7.97 2.52 -5.70
N LEU A 57 -8.57 3.18 -4.70
CA LEU A 57 -8.67 2.62 -3.34
C LEU A 57 -9.49 1.33 -3.32
N ILE A 58 -10.61 1.28 -4.06
CA ILE A 58 -11.40 0.04 -4.19
C ILE A 58 -10.59 -1.06 -4.87
N LYS A 59 -9.84 -0.73 -5.94
CA LYS A 59 -8.94 -1.68 -6.60
C LYS A 59 -7.86 -2.21 -5.65
N ALA A 60 -7.16 -1.31 -4.95
CA ALA A 60 -6.15 -1.66 -3.97
C ALA A 60 -6.71 -2.57 -2.87
N LYS A 61 -7.90 -2.23 -2.34
CA LYS A 61 -8.60 -3.06 -1.35
C LYS A 61 -8.85 -4.48 -1.86
N ASN A 62 -9.41 -4.63 -3.04
CA ASN A 62 -9.73 -5.95 -3.61
C ASN A 62 -8.44 -6.75 -3.89
N GLU A 63 -7.43 -6.10 -4.48
CA GLU A 63 -6.13 -6.72 -4.73
C GLU A 63 -5.46 -7.19 -3.41
N ILE A 64 -5.54 -6.40 -2.34
CA ILE A 64 -5.05 -6.80 -1.02
C ILE A 64 -5.83 -7.98 -0.44
N MET A 65 -7.16 -8.05 -0.65
CA MET A 65 -7.96 -9.20 -0.22
C MET A 65 -7.49 -10.47 -0.95
N ASP A 66 -7.38 -10.43 -2.27
CA ASP A 66 -6.92 -11.56 -3.09
C ASP A 66 -5.48 -11.99 -2.71
N LEU A 67 -4.60 -11.02 -2.43
CA LEU A 67 -3.22 -11.30 -2.04
C LEU A 67 -3.10 -11.88 -0.63
N ASN A 68 -3.94 -11.47 0.33
CA ASN A 68 -4.03 -12.13 1.64
C ASN A 68 -4.62 -13.55 1.53
N GLU A 69 -5.41 -13.82 0.50
CA GLU A 69 -5.83 -15.19 0.18
C GLU A 69 -4.67 -16.03 -0.36
N LYS A 70 -3.89 -15.45 -1.28
CA LYS A 70 -2.75 -16.12 -1.94
C LYS A 70 -1.53 -16.31 -1.04
N TYR A 71 -1.17 -15.33 -0.24
CA TYR A 71 0.06 -15.30 0.57
C TYR A 71 -0.26 -15.38 2.06
N LYS A 72 -0.34 -16.60 2.60
CA LYS A 72 -0.69 -16.84 4.02
C LYS A 72 0.43 -16.55 5.02
N ASN A 73 1.64 -16.34 4.54
CA ASN A 73 2.83 -16.12 5.36
C ASN A 73 3.15 -14.63 5.62
N ILE A 74 2.31 -13.71 5.16
CA ILE A 74 2.43 -12.27 5.41
C ILE A 74 1.03 -11.66 5.57
N ASN A 75 0.87 -10.71 6.48
CA ASN A 75 -0.38 -9.94 6.59
C ASN A 75 -0.27 -8.62 5.80
N ILE A 76 -1.24 -8.34 4.93
CA ILE A 76 -1.23 -7.15 4.08
C ILE A 76 -2.40 -6.25 4.49
N LYS A 77 -2.11 -5.02 4.92
CA LYS A 77 -3.10 -4.04 5.34
C LYS A 77 -3.29 -2.96 4.28
N LEU A 78 -4.51 -2.41 4.22
CA LEU A 78 -4.81 -1.20 3.49
C LEU A 78 -4.70 0.00 4.44
N GLY A 79 -3.89 0.99 4.06
CA GLY A 79 -3.77 2.29 4.70
C GLY A 79 -4.06 3.42 3.71
N ILE A 80 -4.17 4.64 4.23
CA ILE A 80 -4.23 5.86 3.40
C ILE A 80 -3.33 6.89 4.06
N ASP A 81 -2.36 7.41 3.32
CA ASP A 81 -1.53 8.53 3.76
C ASP A 81 -2.28 9.84 3.53
N VAL A 82 -2.92 10.35 4.58
CA VAL A 82 -3.81 11.50 4.49
C VAL A 82 -3.04 12.78 4.78
N PHE A 83 -3.00 13.66 3.79
CA PHE A 83 -2.57 15.04 3.98
C PHE A 83 -3.62 15.80 4.82
N ILE A 84 -3.23 16.22 6.03
CA ILE A 84 -4.06 17.04 6.92
C ILE A 84 -3.73 18.52 6.64
N LEU A 85 -4.71 19.26 6.13
CA LEU A 85 -4.63 20.71 6.03
C LEU A 85 -5.46 21.31 7.18
N PHE A 86 -4.79 21.99 8.11
CA PHE A 86 -5.46 22.84 9.08
C PHE A 86 -5.81 24.15 8.37
N ILE A 87 -7.08 24.34 8.05
CA ILE A 87 -7.67 25.60 7.60
C ILE A 87 -8.38 26.27 8.78
#